data_AF-A0A952FES9-F1
#
_entry.id   AF-A0A952FES9-F1
#
_cell.length_a   1.000
_cell.length_b   1.000
_cell.length_c   1.000
_cell.angle_alpha   90.00
_cell.angle_beta   90.00
_cell.angle_gamma   90.00
#
_symmetry.space_group_name_H-M   'P 1'
#
loop_
_entity.id
_entity.type
_entity.pdbx_description
1 polymer ?
#
loop_
_entity_poly.entity_id
_entity_poly.type
_entity_poly.pdbx_seq_one_letter_code
_entity_poly.pdbx_strand_id
1 'polypeptide(L)'
;MVKALLTKTIFCFAMVGLLTLASCNKEEEIPHAATLDRTALMAVAFPDWKASDGKTIQAIELPINSGGKQAPTGSKTRSEILPLYVVRLNESQAVMLTQALAVDSSGEALACHACPGYVGAYSFTRYPAGWRLTARQDAVTTVGLEGTLGKTQIVRFGENGFLFSANWGSCWQGYCRQWLALLSLQPDRAIPYAPDLLLSAENTGAHEECDS
;
A
#
# COMPACT_ATOMS: atom_id res chain seq x y z
N MET A 1 18.24 77.37 56.58
CA MET A 1 19.47 76.68 57.02
C MET A 1 19.14 75.20 57.22
N VAL A 2 19.93 74.32 56.58
CA VAL A 2 20.32 72.96 57.05
C VAL A 2 19.19 71.90 57.09
N LYS A 3 19.11 71.05 56.05
CA LYS A 3 19.53 69.61 55.95
C LYS A 3 18.61 68.63 56.68
N ALA A 4 17.90 67.77 55.92
CA ALA A 4 18.21 66.33 55.67
C ALA A 4 17.42 65.44 56.66
N LEU A 5 16.87 64.26 56.34
CA LEU A 5 17.40 63.11 55.60
C LEU A 5 16.25 62.24 55.03
N LEU A 6 16.51 61.70 53.83
CA LEU A 6 16.32 60.31 53.38
C LEU A 6 15.15 59.44 53.92
N THR A 7 14.36 58.85 53.01
CA THR A 7 14.17 57.38 52.96
C THR A 7 13.90 56.89 51.53
N LYS A 8 14.57 55.80 51.18
CA LYS A 8 14.69 55.11 49.89
C LYS A 8 13.36 54.52 49.39
N THR A 9 13.14 54.53 48.08
CA THR A 9 12.55 53.36 47.40
C THR A 9 13.09 53.25 45.98
N ILE A 10 13.94 52.25 45.77
CA ILE A 10 14.49 51.85 44.48
C ILE A 10 13.43 50.99 43.81
N PHE A 11 12.80 51.49 42.74
CA PHE A 11 11.92 50.68 41.90
C PHE A 11 12.79 49.96 40.86
N CYS A 12 13.09 48.70 41.16
CA CYS A 12 13.73 47.77 40.24
C CYS A 12 12.65 47.28 39.26
N PHE A 13 12.52 47.94 38.10
CA PHE A 13 11.69 47.41 37.01
C PHE A 13 12.44 46.27 36.34
N ALA A 14 12.08 45.05 36.72
CA ALA A 14 12.55 43.83 36.09
C ALA A 14 12.07 43.80 34.63
N MET A 15 13.03 43.93 33.72
CA MET A 15 12.86 43.72 32.29
C MET A 15 12.53 42.24 32.07
N VAL A 16 11.25 41.94 31.84
CA VAL A 16 10.74 40.61 31.51
C VAL A 16 11.37 40.19 30.19
N GLY A 17 12.30 39.24 30.27
CA GLY A 17 12.90 38.61 29.11
C GLY A 17 11.84 37.87 28.30
N LEU A 18 11.64 38.31 27.06
CA LEU A 18 10.98 37.55 26.01
C LEU A 18 11.86 36.31 25.72
N LEU A 19 11.54 35.20 26.38
CA LEU A 19 12.01 33.87 25.98
C LEU A 19 11.33 33.54 24.63
N THR A 20 12.03 33.81 23.54
CA THR A 20 11.71 33.23 22.24
C THR A 20 11.89 31.72 22.35
N LEU A 21 10.79 31.01 22.59
CA LEU A 21 10.69 29.58 22.35
C LEU A 21 10.88 29.36 20.84
N ALA A 22 12.13 29.23 20.41
CA ALA A 22 12.47 28.63 19.13
C ALA A 22 12.09 27.15 19.25
N SER A 23 10.80 26.87 19.04
CA SER A 23 10.33 25.53 18.75
C SER A 23 10.95 25.16 17.41
N CYS A 24 12.04 24.38 17.46
CA CYS A 24 12.55 23.63 16.33
C CYS A 24 11.51 22.57 15.94
N ASN A 25 10.38 23.01 15.41
CA ASN A 25 9.57 22.14 14.57
C ASN A 25 10.41 21.93 13.32
N LYS A 26 11.16 20.82 13.27
CA LYS A 26 11.56 20.26 11.98
C LYS A 26 10.25 20.09 11.22
N GLU A 27 10.00 20.96 10.26
CA GLU A 27 8.96 20.72 9.26
C GLU A 27 9.28 19.35 8.69
N GLU A 28 8.43 18.38 8.99
CA GLU A 28 8.59 17.02 8.52
C GLU A 28 8.41 17.07 7.01
N GLU A 29 9.53 17.08 6.30
CA GLU A 29 9.54 17.14 4.85
C GLU A 29 8.76 15.95 4.31
N ILE A 30 7.68 16.23 3.58
CA ILE A 30 6.82 15.17 3.07
C ILE A 30 7.65 14.33 2.10
N PRO A 31 7.73 12.99 2.23
CA PRO A 31 8.60 12.18 1.39
C PRO A 31 8.27 12.29 -0.11
N HIS A 32 9.32 12.37 -0.93
CA HIS A 32 9.23 12.45 -2.39
C HIS A 32 10.20 11.47 -3.06
N ALA A 33 9.80 10.94 -4.21
CA ALA A 33 10.68 10.19 -5.11
C ALA A 33 11.08 11.07 -6.31
N ALA A 34 12.37 11.14 -6.62
CA ALA A 34 12.85 11.92 -7.77
C ALA A 34 12.36 11.37 -9.12
N THR A 35 12.14 10.05 -9.20
CA THR A 35 11.77 9.33 -10.42
C THR A 35 10.57 8.40 -10.17
N LEU A 36 10.04 7.81 -11.24
CA LEU A 36 9.03 6.74 -11.17
C LEU A 36 9.67 5.34 -11.03
N ASP A 37 10.91 5.27 -10.56
CA ASP A 37 11.54 3.99 -10.26
C ASP A 37 10.76 3.26 -9.14
N ARG A 38 10.58 1.95 -9.30
CA ARG A 38 9.78 1.12 -8.36
C ARG A 38 10.34 1.18 -6.95
N THR A 39 11.66 1.05 -6.79
CA THR A 39 12.33 1.08 -5.49
C THR A 39 12.18 2.44 -4.82
N ALA A 40 12.32 3.53 -5.58
CA ALA A 40 12.11 4.89 -5.06
C ALA A 40 10.67 5.12 -4.58
N LEU A 41 9.67 4.68 -5.37
CA LEU A 41 8.26 4.82 -5.00
C LEU A 41 7.88 3.92 -3.82
N MET A 42 8.46 2.71 -3.71
CA MET A 42 8.28 1.84 -2.56
C MET A 42 8.79 2.49 -1.27
N ALA A 43 9.95 3.13 -1.28
CA ALA A 43 10.47 3.85 -0.12
C ALA A 43 9.58 5.02 0.32
N VAL A 44 8.91 5.70 -0.62
CA VAL A 44 7.93 6.75 -0.30
C VAL A 44 6.63 6.15 0.27
N ALA A 45 6.12 5.07 -0.32
CA ALA A 45 4.87 4.44 0.12
C ALA A 45 5.01 3.67 1.45
N PHE A 46 6.21 3.16 1.72
CA PHE A 46 6.56 2.34 2.87
C PHE A 46 7.93 2.79 3.39
N PRO A 47 7.99 3.78 4.30
CA PRO A 47 9.26 4.35 4.76
C PRO A 47 10.24 3.32 5.37
N ASP A 48 9.71 2.25 5.98
CA ASP A 48 10.51 1.16 6.55
C ASP A 48 10.88 0.07 5.52
N TRP A 49 10.54 0.27 4.24
CA TRP A 49 10.83 -0.69 3.17
C TRP A 49 12.30 -0.66 2.76
N LYS A 50 12.90 -1.84 2.63
CA LYS A 50 14.32 -2.00 2.29
C LYS A 50 14.46 -2.90 1.07
N ALA A 51 15.16 -2.38 0.06
CA ALA A 51 15.41 -3.11 -1.18
C ALA A 51 16.37 -4.31 -1.02
N SER A 52 17.18 -4.33 0.05
CA SER A 52 18.35 -5.21 0.17
C SER A 52 18.03 -6.70 0.40
N ASP A 53 16.78 -7.05 0.72
CA ASP A 53 16.45 -8.37 1.27
C ASP A 53 15.43 -9.12 0.41
N GLY A 54 14.91 -8.50 -0.66
CA GLY A 54 13.88 -9.07 -1.55
C GLY A 54 12.49 -9.25 -0.92
N LYS A 55 12.40 -9.24 0.41
CA LYS A 55 11.17 -9.35 1.20
C LYS A 55 11.17 -8.24 2.24
N THR A 56 10.26 -7.27 2.13
CA THR A 56 9.97 -6.45 3.30
C THR A 56 8.56 -6.73 3.80
N ILE A 57 8.51 -7.14 5.05
CA ILE A 57 7.27 -7.35 5.79
C ILE A 57 6.82 -5.98 6.30
N GLN A 58 5.64 -5.57 5.87
CA GLN A 58 4.97 -4.34 6.31
C GLN A 58 3.67 -4.70 7.02
N ALA A 59 3.27 -3.87 7.97
CA ALA A 59 1.94 -3.97 8.56
C ALA A 59 0.98 -3.11 7.74
N ILE A 60 0.08 -3.75 6.99
CA ILE A 60 -0.88 -3.09 6.09
C ILE A 60 -2.31 -3.52 6.39
N GLU A 61 -3.29 -2.72 6.00
CA GLU A 61 -4.70 -3.10 6.17
C GLU A 61 -5.10 -4.10 5.08
N LEU A 62 -5.33 -5.35 5.50
CA LEU A 62 -5.91 -6.39 4.65
C LEU A 62 -7.28 -6.79 5.20
N PRO A 63 -8.23 -7.18 4.33
CA PRO A 63 -9.54 -7.66 4.78
C PRO A 63 -9.45 -9.01 5.49
N ILE A 64 -8.34 -9.75 5.38
CA ILE A 64 -8.08 -10.96 6.16
C ILE A 64 -6.84 -10.81 7.05
N ASN A 65 -6.83 -11.53 8.16
CA ASN A 65 -5.66 -11.67 9.04
C ASN A 65 -4.75 -12.83 8.59
N SER A 66 -3.59 -12.95 9.22
CA SER A 66 -2.62 -14.04 8.96
C SER A 66 -3.15 -15.45 9.25
N GLY A 67 -4.32 -15.59 9.87
CA GLY A 67 -5.01 -16.87 10.07
C GLY A 67 -6.04 -17.19 8.97
N GLY A 68 -6.10 -16.39 7.90
CA GLY A 68 -7.06 -16.57 6.81
C GLY A 68 -8.50 -16.19 7.18
N LYS A 69 -8.73 -15.51 8.31
CA LYS A 69 -10.06 -15.08 8.77
C LYS A 69 -10.26 -13.60 8.47
N GLN A 70 -11.52 -13.18 8.35
CA GLN A 70 -11.88 -11.76 8.24
C GLN A 70 -11.20 -10.96 9.35
N ALA A 71 -10.44 -9.94 8.97
CA ALA A 71 -9.80 -9.02 9.90
C ALA A 71 -10.85 -7.99 10.38
N PRO A 72 -10.83 -7.60 11.67
CA PRO A 72 -11.56 -6.43 12.12
C PRO A 72 -11.10 -5.20 11.33
N THR A 73 -12.03 -4.31 10.99
CA THR A 73 -11.74 -3.07 10.26
C THR A 73 -10.62 -2.27 10.94
N GLY A 74 -9.64 -1.80 10.17
CA GLY A 74 -8.48 -1.07 10.67
C GLY A 74 -7.38 -1.95 11.29
N SER A 75 -7.56 -3.28 11.33
CA SER A 75 -6.49 -4.18 11.74
C SER A 75 -5.41 -4.27 10.67
N LYS A 76 -4.15 -4.23 11.09
CA LYS A 76 -3.01 -4.41 10.21
C LYS A 76 -2.56 -5.87 10.22
N THR A 77 -2.37 -6.42 9.02
CA THR A 77 -1.83 -7.76 8.78
C THR A 77 -0.38 -7.64 8.37
N ARG A 78 0.50 -8.43 9.00
CA ARG A 78 1.90 -8.54 8.56
C ARG A 78 1.91 -9.17 7.18
N SER A 79 2.49 -8.47 6.22
CA SER A 79 2.46 -8.88 4.82
C SER A 79 3.77 -8.57 4.12
N GLU A 80 4.26 -9.50 3.33
CA GLU A 80 5.32 -9.25 2.35
C GLU A 80 4.73 -8.40 1.21
N ILE A 81 5.36 -7.26 0.90
CA ILE A 81 4.91 -6.36 -0.16
C ILE A 81 5.91 -6.36 -1.32
N LEU A 82 5.44 -6.71 -2.50
CA LEU A 82 6.23 -6.80 -3.73
C LEU A 82 5.75 -5.78 -4.76
N PRO A 83 6.62 -4.94 -5.35
CA PRO A 83 6.21 -4.02 -6.40
C PRO A 83 5.96 -4.77 -7.72
N LEU A 84 4.79 -4.58 -8.33
CA LEU A 84 4.40 -5.21 -9.60
C LEU A 84 4.70 -4.30 -10.78
N TYR A 85 3.98 -3.17 -10.85
CA TYR A 85 4.00 -2.25 -11.97
C TYR A 85 4.03 -0.81 -11.48
N VAL A 86 4.62 0.07 -12.29
CA VAL A 86 4.42 1.52 -12.18
C VAL A 86 3.88 1.99 -13.52
N VAL A 87 2.69 2.59 -13.49
CA VAL A 87 1.99 3.06 -14.67
C VAL A 87 1.91 4.57 -14.59
N ARG A 88 2.59 5.25 -15.51
CA ARG A 88 2.39 6.68 -15.71
C ARG A 88 1.05 6.88 -16.43
N LEU A 89 0.11 7.54 -15.78
CA LEU A 89 -1.21 7.83 -16.35
C LEU A 89 -1.16 9.07 -17.26
N ASN A 90 -0.39 10.09 -16.84
CA ASN A 90 -0.08 11.30 -17.61
C ASN A 90 1.19 11.97 -17.06
N GLU A 91 1.47 13.21 -17.46
CA GLU A 91 2.70 13.93 -17.07
C GLU A 91 2.87 14.20 -15.57
N SER A 92 1.77 14.26 -14.83
CA SER A 92 1.77 14.58 -13.40
C SER A 92 1.23 13.47 -12.51
N GLN A 93 0.70 12.37 -13.07
CA GLN A 93 0.02 11.32 -12.31
C GLN A 93 0.53 9.94 -12.68
N ALA A 94 0.77 9.11 -11.67
CA ALA A 94 1.20 7.73 -11.82
C ALA A 94 0.60 6.84 -10.71
N VAL A 95 0.47 5.55 -10.99
CA VAL A 95 0.02 4.54 -10.02
C VAL A 95 1.07 3.43 -9.94
N MET A 96 1.48 3.08 -8.72
CA MET A 96 2.24 1.86 -8.45
C MET A 96 1.27 0.78 -7.97
N LEU A 97 1.37 -0.40 -8.56
CA LEU A 97 0.67 -1.59 -8.11
C LEU A 97 1.63 -2.50 -7.35
N THR A 98 1.14 -3.10 -6.27
CA THR A 98 1.89 -4.06 -5.48
C THR A 98 1.10 -5.35 -5.32
N GLN A 99 1.82 -6.42 -5.05
CA GLN A 99 1.28 -7.63 -4.45
C GLN A 99 1.54 -7.57 -2.96
N ALA A 100 0.55 -7.95 -2.17
CA ALA A 100 0.72 -8.22 -0.75
C ALA A 100 0.35 -9.67 -0.46
N LEU A 101 1.21 -10.33 0.32
CA LEU A 101 1.01 -11.68 0.82
C LEU A 101 1.08 -11.64 2.33
N ALA A 102 0.01 -12.07 3.01
CA ALA A 102 0.06 -12.23 4.46
C ALA A 102 1.17 -13.22 4.81
N VAL A 103 1.91 -12.92 5.88
CA VAL A 103 2.99 -13.79 6.37
C VAL A 103 2.62 -14.39 7.72
N ASP A 104 3.22 -15.54 8.02
CA ASP A 104 3.12 -16.22 9.30
C ASP A 104 4.00 -15.57 10.38
N SER A 105 4.14 -16.23 11.54
CA SER A 105 5.01 -15.75 12.62
C SER A 105 6.49 -15.75 12.26
N SER A 106 6.93 -16.68 11.41
CA SER A 106 8.32 -16.80 10.94
C SER A 106 8.67 -15.76 9.86
N GLY A 107 7.66 -15.12 9.27
CA GLY A 107 7.82 -14.14 8.19
C GLY A 107 7.75 -14.77 6.80
N GLU A 108 7.31 -16.02 6.70
CA GLU A 108 7.08 -16.70 5.43
C GLU A 108 5.69 -16.37 4.89
N ALA A 109 5.61 -16.09 3.59
CA ALA A 109 4.35 -15.84 2.90
C ALA A 109 3.44 -17.08 2.97
N LEU A 110 2.17 -16.86 3.28
CA LEU A 110 1.17 -17.93 3.32
C LEU A 110 0.88 -18.43 1.91
N ALA A 111 1.17 -19.71 1.66
CA ALA A 111 0.99 -20.37 0.36
C ALA A 111 0.05 -21.58 0.46
N CYS A 112 -1.11 -21.41 1.11
CA CYS A 112 -2.14 -22.45 1.13
C CYS A 112 -2.93 -22.48 -0.20
N HIS A 113 -3.57 -23.62 -0.52
CA HIS A 113 -4.30 -23.78 -1.79
C HIS A 113 -5.28 -22.63 -2.08
N ALA A 114 -6.09 -22.25 -1.08
CA ALA A 114 -7.08 -21.17 -1.19
C ALA A 114 -6.53 -19.78 -0.81
N CYS A 115 -5.23 -19.61 -0.61
CA CYS A 115 -4.64 -18.33 -0.21
C CYS A 115 -4.46 -17.43 -1.45
N PRO A 116 -5.23 -16.33 -1.58
CA PRO A 116 -5.04 -15.41 -2.69
C PRO A 116 -3.88 -14.45 -2.40
N GLY A 117 -3.41 -13.77 -3.44
CA GLY A 117 -2.63 -12.55 -3.28
C GLY A 117 -3.53 -11.31 -3.28
N TYR A 118 -3.09 -10.26 -2.59
CA TYR A 118 -3.76 -8.97 -2.54
C TYR A 118 -3.09 -8.01 -3.52
N VAL A 119 -3.89 -7.25 -4.27
CA VAL A 119 -3.37 -6.18 -5.14
C VAL A 119 -3.57 -4.84 -4.45
N GLY A 120 -2.47 -4.16 -4.12
CA GLY A 120 -2.48 -2.79 -3.63
C GLY A 120 -2.32 -1.78 -4.77
N ALA A 121 -2.81 -0.55 -4.57
CA ALA A 121 -2.62 0.57 -5.47
C ALA A 121 -2.22 1.85 -4.71
N TYR A 122 -1.16 2.48 -5.18
CA TYR A 122 -0.54 3.66 -4.56
C TYR A 122 -0.43 4.74 -5.62
N SER A 123 -1.18 5.82 -5.45
CA SER A 123 -1.27 6.90 -6.43
C SER A 123 -0.27 7.99 -6.10
N PHE A 124 0.46 8.47 -7.11
CA PHE A 124 1.48 9.48 -6.98
C PHE A 124 1.18 10.68 -7.87
N THR A 125 1.42 11.87 -7.33
CA THR A 125 1.35 13.14 -8.06
C THR A 125 2.73 13.80 -8.11
N ARG A 126 3.09 14.34 -9.27
CA ARG A 126 4.35 15.07 -9.47
C ARG A 126 4.24 16.50 -8.94
N TYR A 127 5.16 16.84 -8.05
CA TYR A 127 5.39 18.19 -7.52
C TYR A 127 6.81 18.66 -7.90
N PRO A 128 7.16 19.94 -7.69
CA PRO A 128 8.51 20.43 -7.97
C PRO A 128 9.62 19.63 -7.29
N ALA A 129 9.39 19.15 -6.05
CA ALA A 129 10.33 18.33 -5.29
C ALA A 129 10.41 16.86 -5.76
N GLY A 130 9.44 16.40 -6.56
CA GLY A 130 9.35 15.01 -7.03
C GLY A 130 7.95 14.43 -6.91
N TRP A 131 7.86 13.11 -7.07
CA TRP A 131 6.64 12.33 -6.96
C TRP A 131 6.28 12.10 -5.50
N ARG A 132 5.07 12.52 -5.11
CA ARG A 132 4.53 12.36 -3.76
C ARG A 132 3.39 11.36 -3.78
N LEU A 133 3.32 10.48 -2.77
CA LEU A 133 2.14 9.66 -2.55
C LEU A 133 0.93 10.56 -2.23
N THR A 134 -0.15 10.42 -2.97
CA THR A 134 -1.39 11.19 -2.78
C THR A 134 -2.59 10.34 -2.42
N ALA A 135 -2.55 9.03 -2.69
CA ALA A 135 -3.56 8.09 -2.23
C ALA A 135 -3.00 6.68 -2.06
N ARG A 136 -3.62 5.90 -1.17
CA ARG A 136 -3.18 4.56 -0.79
C ARG A 136 -4.39 3.63 -0.66
N GLN A 137 -4.30 2.47 -1.31
CA GLN A 137 -5.24 1.36 -1.17
C GLN A 137 -4.42 0.08 -0.97
N ASP A 138 -4.36 -0.40 0.27
CA ASP A 138 -3.53 -1.58 0.61
C ASP A 138 -4.09 -2.90 0.04
N ALA A 139 -5.39 -2.96 -0.20
CA ALA A 139 -6.07 -4.09 -0.85
C ALA A 139 -7.24 -3.59 -1.72
N VAL A 140 -7.01 -3.47 -3.02
CA VAL A 140 -8.05 -3.12 -4.01
C VAL A 140 -8.87 -4.33 -4.41
N THR A 141 -8.20 -5.48 -4.59
CA THR A 141 -8.82 -6.77 -4.92
C THR A 141 -7.95 -7.91 -4.41
N THR A 142 -8.55 -9.09 -4.33
CA THR A 142 -7.87 -10.38 -4.14
C THR A 142 -7.89 -11.16 -5.44
N VAL A 143 -6.76 -11.74 -5.82
CA VAL A 143 -6.65 -12.57 -7.02
C VAL A 143 -5.71 -13.72 -6.78
N GLY A 144 -5.87 -14.78 -7.56
CA GLY A 144 -4.95 -15.90 -7.51
C GLY A 144 -5.23 -16.90 -6.40
N LEU A 145 -4.36 -17.89 -6.32
CA LEU A 145 -4.39 -19.05 -5.44
C LEU A 145 -2.95 -19.40 -5.07
N GLU A 146 -2.74 -20.18 -4.02
CA GLU A 146 -1.39 -20.66 -3.63
C GLU A 146 -0.36 -19.52 -3.45
N GLY A 147 -0.81 -18.33 -3.03
CA GLY A 147 0.06 -17.17 -2.81
C GLY A 147 0.62 -16.54 -4.10
N THR A 148 0.08 -16.87 -5.28
CA THR A 148 0.45 -16.24 -6.56
C THR A 148 -0.74 -15.52 -7.18
N LEU A 149 -0.52 -14.36 -7.80
CA LEU A 149 -1.56 -13.62 -8.54
C LEU A 149 -1.90 -14.24 -9.91
N GLY A 150 -1.17 -15.28 -10.33
CA GLY A 150 -1.23 -15.81 -11.68
C GLY A 150 -0.54 -14.91 -12.69
N LYS A 151 -1.04 -14.86 -13.92
CA LYS A 151 -0.50 -14.03 -15.00
C LYS A 151 -1.06 -12.61 -14.91
N THR A 152 -0.19 -11.63 -14.72
CA THR A 152 -0.58 -10.22 -14.61
C THR A 152 -0.03 -9.40 -15.77
N GLN A 153 -0.71 -8.31 -16.12
CA GLN A 153 -0.27 -7.35 -17.13
C GLN A 153 -1.00 -6.01 -16.98
N ILE A 154 -0.44 -4.97 -17.60
CA ILE A 154 -1.09 -3.67 -17.81
C ILE A 154 -1.57 -3.60 -19.25
N VAL A 155 -2.85 -3.27 -19.44
CA VAL A 155 -3.51 -3.16 -20.73
C VAL A 155 -3.92 -1.70 -20.94
N ARG A 156 -3.66 -1.16 -22.13
CA ARG A 156 -4.16 0.17 -22.50
C ARG A 156 -5.65 0.07 -22.81
N PHE A 157 -6.45 0.97 -22.26
CA PHE A 157 -7.91 1.00 -22.40
C PHE A 157 -8.36 2.37 -22.89
N GLY A 158 -8.77 2.44 -24.14
CA GLY A 158 -9.05 3.73 -24.80
C GLY A 158 -7.79 4.58 -25.01
N GLU A 159 -8.00 5.88 -25.23
CA GLU A 159 -6.91 6.80 -25.57
C GLU A 159 -5.99 7.13 -24.40
N ASN A 160 -6.48 7.10 -23.16
CA ASN A 160 -5.72 7.53 -21.98
C ASN A 160 -5.95 6.64 -20.74
N GLY A 161 -6.68 5.53 -20.87
CA GLY A 161 -6.97 4.64 -19.75
C GLY A 161 -5.99 3.47 -19.68
N PHE A 162 -5.83 2.94 -18.47
CA PHE A 162 -5.06 1.73 -18.22
C PHE A 162 -5.88 0.79 -17.34
N LEU A 163 -5.82 -0.49 -17.67
CA LEU A 163 -6.34 -1.59 -16.87
C LEU A 163 -5.18 -2.42 -16.34
N PHE A 164 -5.26 -2.84 -15.09
CA PHE A 164 -4.54 -4.02 -14.63
C PHE A 164 -5.41 -5.24 -14.88
N SER A 165 -4.81 -6.32 -15.39
CA SER A 165 -5.47 -7.61 -15.49
C SER A 165 -4.67 -8.69 -14.77
N ALA A 166 -5.36 -9.56 -14.03
CA ALA A 166 -4.80 -10.78 -13.48
C ALA A 166 -5.64 -11.98 -13.95
N ASN A 167 -4.99 -12.99 -14.51
CA ASN A 167 -5.62 -14.25 -14.89
C ASN A 167 -4.98 -15.39 -14.11
N TRP A 168 -5.81 -16.19 -13.43
CA TRP A 168 -5.37 -17.33 -12.65
C TRP A 168 -6.35 -18.49 -12.79
N GLY A 169 -5.92 -19.67 -12.37
CA GLY A 169 -6.75 -20.85 -12.36
C GLY A 169 -6.13 -21.94 -11.51
N SER A 170 -6.94 -22.91 -11.13
CA SER A 170 -6.48 -24.11 -10.45
C SER A 170 -7.38 -25.29 -10.78
N CYS A 171 -6.83 -26.49 -10.65
CA CYS A 171 -7.53 -27.75 -10.73
C CYS A 171 -7.44 -28.45 -9.38
N TRP A 172 -8.57 -28.59 -8.70
CA TRP A 172 -8.64 -29.24 -7.39
C TRP A 172 -9.71 -30.31 -7.41
N GLN A 173 -9.35 -31.55 -7.05
CA GLN A 173 -10.27 -32.70 -7.02
C GLN A 173 -11.07 -32.88 -8.34
N GLY A 174 -10.43 -32.64 -9.48
CA GLY A 174 -11.07 -32.74 -10.80
C GLY A 174 -11.91 -31.52 -11.21
N TYR A 175 -12.06 -30.51 -10.35
CA TYR A 175 -12.67 -29.22 -10.68
C TYR A 175 -11.60 -28.22 -11.13
N CYS A 176 -11.57 -27.93 -12.42
CA CYS A 176 -10.70 -26.93 -13.01
C CYS A 176 -11.46 -25.64 -13.27
N ARG A 177 -10.91 -24.51 -12.85
CA ARG A 177 -11.50 -23.18 -13.08
C ARG A 177 -10.44 -22.16 -13.47
N GLN A 178 -10.85 -21.19 -14.27
CA GLN A 178 -10.04 -20.02 -14.62
C GLN A 178 -10.82 -18.75 -14.40
N TRP A 179 -10.14 -17.72 -13.91
CA TRP A 179 -10.72 -16.44 -13.55
C TRP A 179 -9.91 -15.28 -14.12
N LEU A 180 -10.57 -14.14 -14.24
CA LEU A 180 -10.00 -12.87 -14.64
C LEU A 180 -10.43 -11.78 -13.66
N ALA A 181 -9.46 -11.00 -13.19
CA ALA A 181 -9.71 -9.75 -12.52
C ALA A 181 -9.25 -8.58 -13.39
N LEU A 182 -10.07 -7.53 -13.45
CA LEU A 182 -9.76 -6.26 -14.10
C LEU A 182 -9.90 -5.11 -13.12
N LEU A 183 -8.89 -4.26 -13.04
CA LEU A 183 -8.91 -3.00 -12.28
C LEU A 183 -8.69 -1.82 -13.23
N SER A 184 -9.56 -0.83 -13.17
CA SER A 184 -9.31 0.48 -13.78
C SER A 184 -8.33 1.27 -12.94
N LEU A 185 -7.27 1.78 -13.56
CA LEU A 185 -6.29 2.64 -12.90
C LEU A 185 -6.66 4.10 -13.15
N GLN A 186 -6.99 4.83 -12.09
CA GLN A 186 -7.33 6.25 -12.13
C GLN A 186 -6.30 7.05 -11.31
N PRO A 187 -6.23 8.37 -11.49
CA PRO A 187 -5.23 9.20 -10.84
C PRO A 187 -5.17 9.16 -9.31
N ASP A 188 -6.32 8.94 -8.67
CA ASP A 188 -6.48 8.95 -7.22
C ASP A 188 -6.77 7.55 -6.66
N ARG A 189 -7.25 6.62 -7.48
CA ARG A 189 -7.60 5.27 -7.03
C ARG A 189 -7.58 4.22 -8.14
N ALA A 190 -7.38 2.97 -7.77
CA ALA A 190 -7.78 1.84 -8.58
C ALA A 190 -9.21 1.42 -8.23
N ILE A 191 -9.99 1.08 -9.27
CA ILE A 191 -11.39 0.67 -9.15
C ILE A 191 -11.55 -0.73 -9.74
N PRO A 192 -12.05 -1.71 -8.97
CA PRO A 192 -12.46 -2.99 -9.52
C PRO A 192 -13.49 -2.81 -10.63
N TYR A 193 -13.17 -3.28 -11.83
CA TYR A 193 -14.07 -3.27 -12.98
C TYR A 193 -14.78 -4.62 -13.12
N ALA A 194 -14.02 -5.72 -12.99
CA ALA A 194 -14.53 -7.09 -12.95
C ALA A 194 -13.58 -7.91 -12.05
N PRO A 195 -13.79 -7.99 -10.73
CA PRO A 195 -12.79 -8.53 -9.80
C PRO A 195 -12.67 -10.06 -9.80
N ASP A 196 -13.68 -10.79 -10.28
CA ASP A 196 -13.73 -12.26 -10.22
C ASP A 196 -14.56 -12.84 -11.38
N LEU A 197 -14.19 -12.50 -12.62
CA LEU A 197 -14.88 -13.00 -13.81
C LEU A 197 -14.45 -14.44 -14.09
N LEU A 198 -15.37 -15.40 -13.91
CA LEU A 198 -15.15 -16.78 -14.30
C LEU A 198 -15.02 -16.89 -15.83
N LEU A 199 -13.86 -17.32 -16.32
CA LEU A 199 -13.59 -17.53 -17.75
C LEU A 199 -13.97 -18.93 -18.21
N SER A 200 -13.71 -19.94 -17.38
CA SER A 200 -14.01 -21.34 -17.68
C SER A 200 -14.17 -22.15 -16.39
N ALA A 201 -14.98 -23.21 -16.46
CA ALA A 201 -15.12 -24.22 -15.43
C ALA A 201 -15.33 -25.59 -16.08
N GLU A 202 -14.56 -26.58 -15.65
CA GLU A 202 -14.55 -27.94 -16.17
C GLU A 202 -14.55 -28.93 -14.99
N ASN A 203 -15.38 -29.96 -15.06
CA ASN A 203 -15.56 -30.93 -13.98
C ASN A 203 -15.70 -32.38 -14.48
N THR A 204 -15.40 -32.64 -15.76
CA THR A 204 -15.52 -33.98 -16.36
C THR A 204 -14.65 -35.08 -15.72
N GLY A 205 -13.73 -34.73 -14.80
CA GLY A 205 -12.95 -35.69 -14.01
C GLY A 205 -13.20 -35.61 -12.49
N ALA A 206 -14.20 -34.85 -12.05
CA ALA A 206 -14.55 -34.79 -10.63
C ALA A 206 -15.30 -36.05 -10.22
N HIS A 207 -14.81 -36.72 -9.18
CA HIS A 207 -15.50 -37.82 -8.53
C HIS A 207 -15.80 -37.38 -7.10
N GLU A 208 -17.07 -37.40 -6.69
CA GLU A 208 -17.38 -37.41 -5.27
C GLU A 208 -16.82 -38.71 -4.70
N GLU A 209 -16.18 -38.66 -3.52
CA GLU A 209 -15.87 -39.89 -2.79
C GLU A 209 -17.20 -40.62 -2.59
N CYS A 210 -17.42 -41.73 -3.31
CA CYS A 210 -18.54 -42.59 -3.00
C CYS A 210 -18.34 -43.08 -1.57
N ASP A 211 -19.24 -42.69 -0.66
CA ASP A 211 -19.26 -43.19 0.71
C ASP A 211 -19.10 -44.72 0.70
N SER A 212 -18.02 -45.21 1.31
CA SER A 212 -17.77 -46.64 1.51
C SER A 212 -18.31 -47.10 2.85
#